data_AF-D4C6L6-F1
#
_entry.id   AF-D4C6L6-F1
#
_cell.length_a   1.000
_cell.length_b   1.000
_cell.length_c   1.000
_cell.angle_alpha   90.00
_cell.angle_beta   90.00
_cell.angle_gamma   90.00
#
_symmetry.space_group_name_H-M   'P 1'
#
loop_
_entity.id
_entity.type
_entity.pdbx_description
1 polymer ?
#
loop_
_entity_poly.entity_id
_entity_poly.type
_entity_poly.pdbx_seq_one_letter_code
_entity_poly.pdbx_strand_id
1 'polypeptide(L)' 'MKLNEAVSKRLLELLDERNMTQYQLYMKSGVPKSTIGNVINCSYDSVKLRIIHEMCQGMGIGIDTFFASPLFQEDNLEP' A
#
# COMPACT_ATOMS: atom_id res chain seq x y z
N MET A 1 -1.44 -15.87 1.50
CA MET A 1 -1.94 -14.80 0.61
C MET A 1 -0.80 -14.28 -0.21
N LYS A 2 -1.03 -13.79 -1.43
CA LYS A 2 0.06 -13.23 -2.23
C LYS A 2 0.59 -11.93 -1.63
N LEU A 3 1.85 -11.61 -1.90
CA LEU A 3 2.49 -10.39 -1.40
C LEU A 3 1.77 -9.11 -1.84
N ASN A 4 1.26 -9.05 -3.07
CA ASN A 4 0.47 -7.91 -3.55
C ASN A 4 -0.86 -7.74 -2.79
N GLU A 5 -1.49 -8.82 -2.35
CA GLU A 5 -2.68 -8.79 -1.51
C GLU A 5 -2.38 -8.25 -0.11
N ALA A 6 -1.23 -8.62 0.47
CA ALA A 6 -0.76 -8.05 1.73
C ALA A 6 -0.51 -6.54 1.60
N VAL A 7 0.14 -6.10 0.51
CA VAL A 7 0.35 -4.67 0.21
C VAL A 7 -0.99 -3.93 0.05
N SER A 8 -1.95 -4.50 -0.68
CA SER A 8 -3.28 -3.92 -0.86
C SER A 8 -4.02 -3.75 0.47
N LYS A 9 -4.10 -4.83 1.26
CA LYS A 9 -4.74 -4.81 2.58
C LYS A 9 -4.08 -3.78 3.50
N ARG A 10 -2.75 -3.76 3.56
CA ARG A 10 -2.02 -2.80 4.39
C ARG A 10 -2.30 -1.35 3.97
N LEU A 11 -2.37 -1.09 2.66
CA LEU A 11 -2.69 0.24 2.16
C LEU A 11 -4.11 0.67 2.57
N LEU A 12 -5.09 -0.23 2.49
CA LEU A 12 -6.46 0.05 2.91
C LEU A 12 -6.57 0.30 4.43
N GLU A 13 -5.91 -0.51 5.26
CA GLU A 13 -5.84 -0.30 6.72
C GLU A 13 -5.29 1.09 7.05
N LEU A 14 -4.16 1.47 6.45
CA LEU A 14 -3.52 2.77 6.72
C LEU A 14 -4.37 3.95 6.27
N LEU A 15 -5.11 3.80 5.17
CA LEU A 15 -6.07 4.79 4.69
C LEU A 15 -7.25 4.94 5.66
N ASP A 16 -7.80 3.82 6.14
CA ASP A 16 -8.90 3.81 7.11
C ASP A 16 -8.50 4.41 8.46
N GLU A 17 -7.37 3.97 9.02
CA GLU A 17 -6.76 4.51 10.26
C GLU A 17 -6.59 6.05 10.23
N ARG A 18 -6.37 6.61 9.04
CA ARG A 18 -6.13 8.05 8.81
C ARG A 18 -7.36 8.78 8.31
N ASN A 19 -8.50 8.11 8.15
CA ASN A 19 -9.69 8.65 7.51
C ASN A 19 -9.37 9.34 6.17
N MET A 20 -8.54 8.67 5.36
CA MET A 20 -7.97 9.19 4.13
C MET A 20 -8.54 8.43 2.92
N THR A 21 -9.00 9.19 1.93
CA THR A 21 -9.46 8.63 0.65
C THR A 21 -8.30 8.38 -0.30
N GLN A 22 -8.48 7.49 -1.28
CA GLN A 22 -7.50 7.29 -2.37
C GLN A 22 -7.19 8.58 -3.14
N TYR A 23 -8.17 9.49 -3.24
CA TYR A 23 -7.97 10.78 -3.89
C TYR A 23 -7.04 11.69 -3.08
N GLN A 24 -7.20 11.74 -1.76
CA GLN A 24 -6.29 12.48 -0.88
C GLN A 24 -4.88 11.89 -0.93
N LEU A 25 -4.75 10.56 -0.98
CA LEU A 25 -3.45 9.91 -1.17
C LEU A 25 -2.80 10.29 -2.49
N TYR A 26 -3.55 10.28 -3.60
CA TYR A 26 -3.06 10.77 -4.90
C TYR A 26 -2.53 12.20 -4.79
N MET A 27 -3.31 13.11 -4.21
CA MET A 27 -2.93 14.52 -4.07
C MET A 27 -1.67 14.71 -3.20
N LYS A 28 -1.45 13.85 -2.21
CA LYS A 28 -0.31 13.95 -1.28
C LYS A 28 0.95 13.20 -1.76
N SER A 29 0.80 12.07 -2.42
CA SER A 29 1.91 11.21 -2.86
C SER A 29 2.39 11.52 -4.29
N GLY A 30 1.56 12.14 -5.12
CA GLY A 30 1.81 12.28 -6.56
C GLY A 30 1.65 10.97 -7.35
N VAL A 31 1.36 9.84 -6.69
CA VAL A 31 1.12 8.56 -7.36
C VAL A 31 -0.24 8.60 -8.04
N PRO A 32 -0.33 8.36 -9.37
CA PRO A 32 -1.59 8.45 -10.10
C PRO A 32 -2.70 7.59 -9.49
N LYS A 33 -3.94 8.11 -9.50
CA LYS A 33 -5.12 7.39 -8.96
C LYS A 33 -5.31 6.01 -9.60
N SER A 34 -5.01 5.86 -10.89
CA SER A 34 -5.05 4.56 -11.58
C SER A 34 -4.02 3.58 -11.02
N THR A 35 -2.82 4.05 -10.69
CA THR A 35 -1.77 3.23 -10.05
C THR A 35 -2.18 2.81 -8.64
N ILE A 36 -2.71 3.73 -7.83
CA ILE A 36 -3.26 3.40 -6.49
C ILE A 36 -4.38 2.36 -6.62
N GLY A 37 -5.29 2.55 -7.58
CA GLY A 37 -6.37 1.61 -7.88
C GLY A 37 -5.86 0.22 -8.29
N ASN A 38 -4.81 0.15 -9.11
CA ASN A 38 -4.19 -1.12 -9.51
C ASN A 38 -3.56 -1.86 -8.32
N VAL A 39 -2.96 -1.13 -7.37
CA VAL A 39 -2.43 -1.71 -6.13
C VAL A 39 -3.56 -2.26 -5.27
N ILE A 40 -4.61 -1.47 -5.04
CA ILE A 40 -5.76 -1.85 -4.20
C ILE A 40 -6.51 -3.04 -4.79
N ASN A 41 -6.72 -3.06 -6.10
CA ASN A 41 -7.44 -4.13 -6.79
C ASN A 41 -6.54 -5.34 -7.10
N CYS A 42 -5.29 -5.35 -6.64
CA CYS A 42 -4.30 -6.40 -6.94
C CYS A 42 -4.20 -6.71 -8.44
N SER A 43 -4.33 -5.69 -9.30
CA SER A 43 -4.41 -5.86 -10.76
C SER A 43 -3.14 -6.45 -11.38
N TYR A 44 -2.03 -6.39 -10.65
CA TYR A 44 -0.76 -7.02 -10.99
C TYR A 44 -0.21 -7.75 -9.78
N ASP A 45 0.52 -8.84 -10.03
CA ASP A 45 1.21 -9.62 -8.98
C ASP A 45 2.38 -8.87 -8.33
N SER A 46 2.88 -7.80 -8.96
CA SER A 46 4.00 -7.00 -8.45
C SER A 46 3.71 -5.51 -8.42
N VAL A 47 4.28 -4.84 -7.43
CA VAL A 47 4.28 -3.40 -7.25
C VAL A 47 5.72 -2.93 -7.08
N LYS A 48 6.11 -1.88 -7.79
CA LYS A 48 7.46 -1.32 -7.64
C LYS A 48 7.61 -0.71 -6.25
N LEU A 49 8.71 -1.03 -5.56
CA LEU A 49 9.02 -0.47 -4.22
C LEU A 49 8.94 1.06 -4.17
N ARG A 50 9.36 1.74 -5.24
CA ARG A 50 9.25 3.20 -5.37
C ARG A 50 7.81 3.71 -5.22
N ILE A 51 6.83 3.02 -5.78
CA ILE A 51 5.42 3.39 -5.68
C ILE A 51 4.93 3.25 -4.24
N ILE A 52 5.33 2.17 -3.55
CA ILE A 52 5.02 1.97 -2.12
C ILE A 52 5.65 3.10 -1.30
N HIS A 53 6.91 3.44 -1.55
CA HIS A 53 7.60 4.52 -0.87
C HIS A 53 6.93 5.89 -1.08
N GLU A 54 6.55 6.24 -2.31
CA GLU A 54 5.85 7.50 -2.62
C GLU A 54 4.47 7.55 -1.92
N MET A 55 3.73 6.45 -1.87
CA MET A 55 2.48 6.36 -1.09
C MET A 55 2.73 6.55 0.41
N CYS A 56 3.79 5.94 0.97
CA CYS A 56 4.17 6.12 2.37
C CYS A 56 4.47 7.60 2.69
N GLN A 57 5.23 8.27 1.83
CA GLN A 57 5.50 9.71 1.94
C GLN A 57 4.20 10.53 1.92
N GLY A 58 3.26 10.20 1.02
CA GLY A 58 1.94 10.84 0.98
C GLY A 58 1.09 10.63 2.24
N MET A 59 1.29 9.51 2.94
CA MET A 59 0.65 9.20 4.23
C MET A 59 1.42 9.73 5.45
N GLY A 60 2.61 10.31 5.25
CA GLY A 60 3.47 10.82 6.32
C GLY A 60 4.12 9.73 7.17
N ILE A 61 4.32 8.52 6.62
CA ILE A 61 4.96 7.41 7.32
C ILE A 61 6.24 6.96 6.60
N GLY A 62 7.13 6.31 7.35
CA GLY A 62 8.27 5.60 6.77
C GLY A 62 7.85 4.27 6.13
N ILE A 63 8.66 3.80 5.19
CA ILE A 63 8.44 2.50 4.52
C ILE A 63 8.61 1.32 5.49
N ASP A 64 9.46 1.46 6.50
CA ASP A 64 9.61 0.56 7.63
C ASP A 64 8.28 0.40 8.40
N THR A 65 7.58 1.50 8.65
CA THR A 65 6.27 1.49 9.32
C THR A 65 5.20 0.80 8.47
N PHE A 66 5.29 0.95 7.15
CA PHE A 66 4.38 0.27 6.22
C PHE A 66 4.51 -1.25 6.33
N PHE A 67 5.75 -1.76 6.26
CA PHE A 67 6.03 -3.20 6.33
C PHE A 67 6.05 -3.78 7.76
N ALA A 68 6.04 -2.94 8.80
CA ALA A 68 5.81 -3.34 10.18
C ALA A 68 4.34 -3.71 10.43
N SER A 69 3.85 -4.73 9.74
CA SER A 69 2.51 -5.31 9.90
C SER A 69 2.57 -6.83 9.92
N PRO A 70 1.74 -7.51 10.74
CA PRO A 70 1.61 -8.97 10.72
C PRO A 70 1.30 -9.54 9.32
N LEU A 71 0.70 -8.75 8.42
CA LEU A 71 0.42 -9.15 7.04
C LEU A 71 1.66 -9.59 6.25
N PHE A 72 2.86 -9.12 6.66
CA PHE A 72 4.13 -9.46 6.01
C PHE A 72 4.93 -10.53 6.75
N GLN A 73 4.34 -11.21 7.74
CA GLN A 73 4.94 -12.40 8.34
C GLN A 73 4.84 -13.58 7.36
N GLU A 74 5.91 -14.38 7.25
CA GLU A 74 5.99 -15.49 6.28
C GLU A 74 4.85 -16.49 6.41
N ASP A 75 4.38 -16.78 7.63
CA ASP A 75 3.25 -17.70 7.86
C ASP A 75 1.92 -17.23 7.22
N ASN A 76 1.81 -15.93 6.88
CA ASN A 76 0.63 -15.35 6.23
C ASN A 76 0.78 -15.26 4.71
N LEU A 77 1.99 -15.45 4.18
CA LEU A 77 2.30 -15.31 2.76
C LEU A 77 2.33 -16.68 2.07
N GLU A 78 1.95 -16.68 0.79
CA GLU A 78 2.20 -17.84 -0.06
C GLU A 78 3.70 -17.97 -0.36
N PRO A 79 4.22 -19.21 -0.52
CA PRO A 79 5.62 -19.46 -0.86
C PRO A 79 6.09 -18.80 -2.16
#